data_AF-A0A099KUY1-F1
#
_entry.id   AF-A0A099KUY1-F1
#
_cell.length_a   1.000
_cell.length_b   1.000
_cell.length_c   1.000
_cell.angle_alpha   90.00
_cell.angle_beta   90.00
_cell.angle_gamma   90.00
#
_symmetry.space_group_name_H-M   'P 1'
#
loop_
_entity.id
_entity.type
_entity.pdbx_description
1 polymer ?
#
loop_
_entity_poly.entity_id
_entity_poly.type
_entity_poly.pdbx_seq_one_letter_code
_entity_poly.pdbx_strand_id
1 'polypeptide(L)'
;MNINLLTISFLFLSSSVVAGKCKIEYLNELEYTDIECQFYMGTTAYRNKVYSVAAAHWNYVIEAPLKFEGEDQFQAMALSTVTFLTYQGLGIKQDRNLAVQHWKDAVSKGDFEARRHLASAYSDKNYQKNDLIKALGWYESIFLIQPDFEALDETDQSVFQDAVDGAKSIKIELSAKDIRKAMEFAQSTL
;
A
#
# COMPACT_ATOMS: atom_id res chain seq x y z
N MET A 1 -3.00 -32.04 77.16
CA MET A 1 -1.97 -32.41 76.17
C MET A 1 -2.60 -32.29 74.80
N ASN A 2 -1.99 -31.46 73.96
CA ASN A 2 -2.50 -30.91 72.70
C ASN A 2 -2.42 -31.90 71.54
N ILE A 3 -3.34 -31.74 70.56
CA ILE A 3 -3.13 -31.91 69.09
C ILE A 3 -3.01 -33.36 68.58
N ASN A 4 -3.57 -33.82 67.46
CA ASN A 4 -4.44 -33.26 66.42
C ASN A 4 -5.02 -34.41 65.57
N LEU A 5 -6.19 -34.16 64.96
CA LEU A 5 -6.74 -34.89 63.82
C LEU A 5 -5.71 -35.02 62.69
N LEU A 6 -5.48 -36.24 62.21
CA LEU A 6 -4.77 -36.51 60.95
C LEU A 6 -5.77 -36.38 59.79
N THR A 7 -5.84 -35.20 59.18
CA THR A 7 -6.47 -35.01 57.86
C THR A 7 -5.44 -35.29 56.78
N ILE A 8 -5.60 -36.41 56.08
CA ILE A 8 -4.79 -36.73 54.89
C ILE A 8 -5.32 -35.87 53.74
N SER A 9 -4.63 -34.77 53.46
CA SER A 9 -4.86 -33.97 52.26
C SER A 9 -4.19 -34.63 51.07
N PHE A 10 -4.99 -35.15 50.14
CA PHE A 10 -4.50 -35.62 48.84
C PHE A 10 -4.07 -34.40 48.01
N LEU A 11 -2.75 -34.20 47.89
CA LEU A 11 -2.16 -33.23 46.98
C LEU A 11 -2.35 -33.71 45.54
N PHE A 12 -3.09 -32.93 44.74
CA PHE A 12 -3.08 -33.07 43.29
C PHE A 12 -1.65 -32.82 42.78
N LEU A 13 -1.00 -33.88 42.32
CA LEU A 13 0.21 -33.78 41.50
C LEU A 13 -0.20 -33.22 40.14
N SER A 14 -0.07 -31.91 39.97
CA SER A 14 -0.06 -31.32 38.64
C SER A 14 1.24 -31.77 37.95
N SER A 15 1.12 -32.70 37.01
CA SER A 15 2.22 -33.03 36.11
C SER A 15 2.52 -31.78 35.29
N SER A 16 3.63 -31.12 35.62
CA SER A 16 4.20 -30.10 34.76
C SER A 16 4.70 -30.82 33.51
N VAL A 17 3.93 -30.76 32.43
CA VAL A 17 4.44 -31.08 31.10
C VAL A 17 5.56 -30.08 30.83
N VAL A 18 6.80 -30.54 30.94
CA VAL A 18 7.96 -29.75 30.49
C VAL A 18 7.85 -29.69 28.98
N ALA A 19 7.44 -28.53 28.45
CA ALA A 19 7.54 -28.26 27.03
C ALA A 19 9.00 -28.48 26.62
N GLY A 20 9.24 -29.42 25.69
CA GLY A 20 10.57 -29.64 25.15
C GLY A 20 11.13 -28.34 24.58
N LYS A 21 12.46 -28.16 24.65
CA LYS A 21 13.11 -27.02 23.99
C LYS A 21 12.68 -27.00 22.52
N CYS A 22 12.09 -25.88 22.11
CA CYS A 22 11.68 -25.64 20.74
C CYS A 22 12.90 -25.81 19.82
N LYS A 23 12.94 -26.88 19.02
CA LYS A 23 13.98 -27.10 18.01
C LYS A 23 13.47 -26.56 16.68
N ILE A 24 13.51 -25.25 16.52
CA ILE A 24 13.36 -24.63 15.19
C ILE A 24 14.77 -24.35 14.69
N GLU A 25 15.30 -25.27 13.90
CA GLU A 25 16.61 -25.13 13.20
C GLU A 25 16.55 -24.09 12.07
N TYR A 26 15.35 -23.72 11.61
CA TYR A 26 15.12 -22.91 10.42
C TYR A 26 15.04 -21.38 10.65
N LEU A 27 15.32 -20.89 11.85
CA LEU A 27 15.28 -19.45 12.16
C LEU A 27 16.63 -18.72 12.01
N ASN A 28 17.68 -19.41 11.55
CA ASN A 28 19.00 -18.81 11.40
C ASN A 28 19.16 -17.95 10.13
N GLU A 29 18.19 -17.97 9.22
CA GLU A 29 18.25 -17.25 7.94
C GLU A 29 17.32 -16.03 7.86
N LEU A 30 16.36 -15.89 8.79
CA LEU A 30 15.55 -14.67 8.89
C LEU A 30 16.35 -13.61 9.64
N GLU A 31 17.23 -12.92 8.91
CA GLU A 31 17.77 -11.66 9.44
C GLU A 31 16.60 -10.71 9.68
N TYR A 32 16.52 -10.10 10.87
CA TYR A 32 15.51 -9.09 11.21
C TYR A 32 15.52 -7.88 10.23
N THR A 33 16.57 -7.77 9.42
CA THR A 33 16.80 -6.80 8.35
C THR A 33 16.32 -7.25 6.98
N ASP A 34 15.70 -8.42 6.85
CA ASP A 34 15.07 -8.88 5.62
C ASP A 34 13.96 -7.91 5.20
N ILE A 35 14.01 -7.45 3.94
CA ILE A 35 13.09 -6.44 3.44
C ILE A 35 11.65 -6.95 3.35
N GLU A 36 11.44 -8.25 3.14
CA GLU A 36 10.12 -8.87 3.14
C GLU A 36 9.52 -8.81 4.55
N CYS A 37 10.32 -9.14 5.57
CA CYS A 37 9.90 -9.03 6.97
C CYS A 37 9.51 -7.58 7.30
N GLN A 38 10.35 -6.61 6.92
CA GLN A 38 10.09 -5.19 7.12
C GLN A 38 8.82 -4.74 6.39
N PHE A 39 8.59 -5.20 5.16
CA PHE A 39 7.39 -4.91 4.39
C PHE A 39 6.11 -5.37 5.11
N TYR A 40 6.10 -6.59 5.66
CA TYR A 40 4.93 -7.10 6.39
C TYR A 40 4.74 -6.47 7.78
N MET A 41 5.82 -6.09 8.46
CA MET A 41 5.74 -5.28 9.69
C MET A 41 5.10 -3.92 9.40
N GLY A 42 5.51 -3.26 8.31
CA GLY A 42 4.89 -2.02 7.83
C GLY A 42 3.40 -2.19 7.53
N THR A 43 3.04 -3.27 6.82
CA THR A 43 1.65 -3.64 6.53
C THR A 43 0.83 -3.84 7.79
N THR A 44 1.39 -4.53 8.79
CA THR A 44 0.73 -4.76 10.07
C THR A 44 0.51 -3.44 10.82
N ALA A 45 1.52 -2.58 10.87
CA ALA A 45 1.41 -1.26 11.49
C ALA A 45 0.35 -0.39 10.78
N TYR A 46 0.30 -0.41 9.44
CA TYR A 46 -0.70 0.31 8.65
C TYR A 46 -2.13 -0.16 8.94
N ARG A 47 -2.36 -1.47 8.99
CA ARG A 47 -3.66 -2.06 9.34
C ARG A 47 -4.12 -1.66 10.75
N ASN A 48 -3.17 -1.49 11.68
CA ASN A 48 -3.41 -0.98 13.02
C ASN A 48 -3.43 0.56 13.11
N LYS A 49 -3.38 1.26 11.97
CA LYS A 49 -3.37 2.73 11.85
C LYS A 49 -2.20 3.42 12.56
N VAL A 50 -1.11 2.69 12.80
CA VAL A 50 0.15 3.22 13.34
C VAL A 50 1.04 3.66 12.17
N TYR A 51 0.57 4.70 11.46
CA TYR A 51 1.15 5.08 10.16
C TYR A 51 2.61 5.53 10.22
N SER A 52 3.05 6.13 11.32
CA SER A 52 4.46 6.52 11.49
C SER A 52 5.39 5.30 11.56
N VAL A 53 4.95 4.22 12.20
CA VAL A 53 5.70 2.95 12.25
C VAL A 53 5.64 2.26 10.90
N ALA A 54 4.47 2.26 10.24
CA ALA A 54 4.34 1.72 8.89
C ALA A 54 5.30 2.39 7.89
N ALA A 55 5.32 3.73 7.91
CA ALA A 55 6.22 4.54 7.10
C ALA A 55 7.70 4.24 7.37
N ALA A 56 8.08 4.07 8.65
CA ALA A 56 9.46 3.75 9.00
C ALA A 56 9.91 2.41 8.40
N HIS A 57 9.09 1.37 8.52
CA HIS A 57 9.35 0.06 7.92
C HIS A 57 9.45 0.13 6.39
N TRP A 58 8.52 0.81 5.73
CA TRP A 58 8.55 0.91 4.26
C TRP A 58 9.67 1.80 3.74
N ASN A 59 10.07 2.86 4.45
CA ASN A 59 11.27 3.62 4.09
C ASN A 59 12.54 2.76 4.18
N TYR A 60 12.63 1.89 5.18
CA TYR A 60 13.73 0.92 5.25
C TYR A 60 13.74 0.00 4.02
N VAL A 61 12.59 -0.53 3.61
CA VAL A 61 12.47 -1.38 2.41
C VAL A 61 12.93 -0.63 1.16
N ILE A 62 12.50 0.63 0.97
CA ILE A 62 12.85 1.46 -0.19
C ILE A 62 14.37 1.73 -0.28
N GLU A 63 15.03 1.92 0.86
CA GLU A 63 16.46 2.24 0.95
C GLU A 63 17.36 1.01 0.93
N ALA A 64 16.82 -0.18 1.16
CA ALA A 64 17.59 -1.41 1.28
C ALA A 64 18.23 -1.82 -0.07
N PRO A 65 19.43 -2.42 -0.07
CA PRO A 65 20.00 -3.00 -1.27
C PRO A 65 19.22 -4.26 -1.67
N LEU A 66 18.92 -4.40 -2.96
CA LEU A 66 18.35 -5.62 -3.53
C LEU A 66 19.43 -6.73 -3.55
N LYS A 67 19.13 -7.86 -2.91
CA LYS A 67 19.94 -9.07 -2.80
C LYS A 67 19.36 -10.24 -3.58
N PHE A 68 18.03 -10.33 -3.67
CA PHE A 68 17.31 -11.46 -4.26
C PHE A 68 16.35 -11.01 -5.36
N GLU A 69 16.02 -11.94 -6.26
CA GLU A 69 15.04 -11.71 -7.32
C GLU A 69 13.64 -11.50 -6.73
N GLY A 70 12.88 -10.52 -7.25
CA GLY A 70 11.54 -10.17 -6.78
C GLY A 70 11.50 -9.14 -5.65
N GLU A 71 12.62 -8.83 -5.01
CA GLU A 71 12.71 -7.81 -3.96
C GLU A 71 12.37 -6.39 -4.43
N ASP A 72 12.54 -6.12 -5.73
CA ASP A 72 12.16 -4.89 -6.39
C ASP A 72 10.64 -4.63 -6.31
N GLN A 73 9.84 -5.69 -6.26
CA GLN A 73 8.39 -5.57 -6.08
C GLN A 73 8.04 -5.04 -4.69
N PHE A 74 8.73 -5.50 -3.63
CA PHE A 74 8.54 -4.97 -2.29
C PHE A 74 8.92 -3.49 -2.21
N GLN A 75 10.01 -3.08 -2.87
CA GLN A 75 10.40 -1.67 -2.95
C GLN A 75 9.36 -0.83 -3.69
N ALA A 76 8.84 -1.29 -4.82
CA ALA A 76 7.81 -0.59 -5.57
C ALA A 76 6.52 -0.42 -4.76
N MET A 77 6.04 -1.50 -4.12
CA MET A 77 4.83 -1.45 -3.27
C MET A 77 5.03 -0.56 -2.04
N ALA A 78 6.20 -0.63 -1.39
CA ALA A 78 6.54 0.23 -0.27
C ALA A 78 6.57 1.71 -0.68
N LEU A 79 7.22 2.03 -1.81
CA LEU A 79 7.29 3.38 -2.36
C LEU A 79 5.91 3.92 -2.70
N SER A 80 5.06 3.13 -3.37
CA SER A 80 3.69 3.52 -3.69
C SER A 80 2.91 3.86 -2.40
N THR A 81 3.04 3.02 -1.37
CA THR A 81 2.33 3.24 -0.10
C THR A 81 2.84 4.45 0.66
N VAL A 82 4.17 4.63 0.77
CA VAL A 82 4.78 5.83 1.39
C VAL A 82 4.38 7.09 0.63
N THR A 83 4.27 7.03 -0.70
CA THR A 83 3.82 8.14 -1.54
C THR A 83 2.37 8.52 -1.21
N PHE A 84 1.48 7.54 -1.06
CA PHE A 84 0.12 7.78 -0.58
C PHE A 84 0.08 8.38 0.84
N LEU A 85 0.86 7.83 1.78
CA LEU A 85 0.95 8.38 3.14
C LEU A 85 1.44 9.83 3.14
N THR A 86 2.41 10.15 2.29
CA THR A 86 2.96 11.50 2.10
C THR A 86 1.92 12.44 1.50
N TYR A 87 1.10 11.97 0.56
CA TYR A 87 -0.02 12.74 0.03
C TYR A 87 -1.05 13.07 1.11
N GLN A 88 -1.40 12.09 1.94
CA GLN A 88 -2.42 12.23 2.97
C GLN A 88 -1.92 12.89 4.27
N GLY A 89 -0.61 12.93 4.51
CA GLY A 89 -0.04 13.38 5.78
C GLY A 89 -0.23 12.39 6.93
N LEU A 90 -0.30 11.08 6.61
CA LEU A 90 -0.55 10.02 7.58
C LEU A 90 0.78 9.45 8.10
N GLY A 91 1.15 9.81 9.32
CA GLY A 91 2.39 9.33 9.95
C GLY A 91 3.69 9.89 9.35
N ILE A 92 3.60 10.58 8.22
CA ILE A 92 4.67 11.29 7.51
C ILE A 92 4.21 12.74 7.30
N LYS A 93 5.14 13.69 7.26
CA LYS A 93 4.84 15.08 6.89
C LYS A 93 4.17 15.12 5.51
N GLN A 94 3.03 15.82 5.43
CA GLN A 94 2.30 15.95 4.18
C GLN A 94 3.11 16.72 3.12
N ASP A 95 3.22 16.14 1.93
CA ASP A 95 3.68 16.83 0.73
C ASP A 95 2.98 16.27 -0.52
N ARG A 96 1.84 16.88 -0.86
CA ARG A 96 1.04 16.47 -2.03
C ARG A 96 1.77 16.70 -3.36
N ASN A 97 2.65 17.71 -3.45
CA ASN A 97 3.37 17.98 -4.69
C ASN A 97 4.43 16.90 -4.94
N LEU A 98 5.17 16.53 -3.90
CA LEU A 98 6.14 15.43 -3.96
C LEU A 98 5.45 14.12 -4.33
N ALA A 99 4.32 13.80 -3.70
CA ALA A 99 3.60 12.58 -3.99
C ALA A 99 3.10 12.51 -5.44
N VAL A 100 2.55 13.61 -5.97
CA VAL A 100 2.15 13.72 -7.38
C VAL A 100 3.35 13.61 -8.33
N GLN A 101 4.53 14.10 -7.94
CA GLN A 101 5.74 13.91 -8.73
C GLN A 101 6.15 12.43 -8.76
N HIS A 102 6.20 11.75 -7.61
CA HIS A 102 6.55 10.33 -7.56
C HIS A 102 5.58 9.46 -8.37
N TRP A 103 4.28 9.73 -8.34
CA TRP A 103 3.33 8.98 -9.18
C TRP A 103 3.55 9.25 -10.68
N LYS A 104 3.94 10.45 -11.10
CA LYS A 104 4.31 10.69 -12.51
C LYS A 104 5.55 9.91 -12.91
N ASP A 105 6.56 9.86 -12.03
CA ASP A 105 7.77 9.09 -12.27
C ASP A 105 7.45 7.58 -12.32
N ALA A 106 6.54 7.09 -11.48
CA ALA A 106 6.07 5.71 -11.50
C ALA A 106 5.35 5.38 -12.82
N VAL A 107 4.46 6.25 -13.30
CA VAL A 107 3.83 6.11 -14.62
C VAL A 107 4.88 6.00 -15.73
N SER A 108 5.96 6.80 -15.69
CA SER A 108 7.03 6.73 -16.69
C SER A 108 7.80 5.40 -16.68
N LYS A 109 7.71 4.64 -15.60
CA LYS A 109 8.30 3.30 -15.43
C LYS A 109 7.30 2.17 -15.70
N GLY A 110 6.07 2.49 -16.12
CA GLY A 110 5.03 1.51 -16.42
C GLY A 110 4.12 1.14 -15.25
N ASP A 111 4.16 1.87 -14.13
CA ASP A 111 3.25 1.63 -13.01
C ASP A 111 1.80 2.00 -13.39
N PHE A 112 0.94 0.99 -13.47
CA PHE A 112 -0.47 1.12 -13.84
C PHE A 112 -1.30 1.78 -12.74
N GLU A 113 -1.09 1.37 -11.48
CA GLU A 113 -1.76 1.88 -10.28
C GLU A 113 -1.51 3.40 -10.09
N ALA A 114 -0.31 3.88 -10.39
CA ALA A 114 0.06 5.28 -10.27
C ALA A 114 -0.85 6.23 -11.08
N ARG A 115 -1.44 5.77 -12.19
CA ARG A 115 -2.39 6.56 -13.00
C ARG A 115 -3.66 6.88 -12.22
N ARG A 116 -4.17 5.90 -11.45
CA ARG A 116 -5.33 6.08 -10.58
C ARG A 116 -5.04 7.03 -9.43
N HIS A 117 -3.85 6.96 -8.84
CA HIS A 117 -3.44 7.91 -7.82
C HIS A 117 -3.34 9.34 -8.35
N LEU A 118 -2.81 9.54 -9.56
CA LEU A 118 -2.79 10.84 -10.21
C LEU A 118 -4.22 11.36 -10.46
N ALA A 119 -5.11 10.52 -10.96
CA ALA A 119 -6.50 10.88 -11.18
C ALA A 119 -7.21 11.30 -9.88
N SER A 120 -6.98 10.55 -8.80
CA SER A 120 -7.49 10.89 -7.46
C SER A 120 -6.89 12.21 -6.94
N ALA A 121 -5.58 12.42 -7.11
CA ALA A 121 -4.93 13.66 -6.66
C ALA A 121 -5.45 14.90 -7.39
N TYR A 122 -5.64 14.82 -8.71
CA TYR A 122 -6.18 15.94 -9.48
C TYR A 122 -7.67 16.17 -9.25
N SER A 123 -8.42 15.20 -8.71
CA SER A 123 -9.83 15.38 -8.31
C SER A 123 -10.00 15.83 -6.85
N ASP A 124 -8.97 15.67 -6.01
CA ASP A 124 -8.96 16.12 -4.61
C ASP A 124 -9.00 17.65 -4.50
N LYS A 125 -10.12 18.18 -4.01
CA LYS A 125 -10.33 19.63 -3.80
C LYS A 125 -9.35 20.25 -2.79
N ASN A 126 -8.68 19.44 -1.96
CA ASN A 126 -7.66 19.92 -1.01
C ASN A 126 -6.27 20.03 -1.64
N TYR A 127 -6.06 19.48 -2.84
CA TYR A 127 -4.84 19.69 -3.59
C TYR A 127 -4.91 21.00 -4.34
N GLN A 128 -3.98 21.91 -4.07
CA GLN A 128 -4.00 23.26 -4.66
C GLN A 128 -3.85 23.28 -6.19
N LYS A 129 -3.41 22.18 -6.80
CA LYS A 129 -3.30 22.01 -8.25
C LYS A 129 -4.36 21.03 -8.79
N ASN A 130 -5.48 20.87 -8.10
CA ASN A 130 -6.59 20.07 -8.59
C ASN A 130 -7.05 20.58 -9.97
N ASP A 131 -7.37 19.65 -10.85
CA ASP A 131 -7.69 19.90 -12.24
C ASP A 131 -8.52 18.73 -12.76
N LEU A 132 -9.84 18.90 -12.82
CA LEU A 132 -10.75 17.83 -13.23
C LEU A 132 -10.50 17.35 -14.66
N ILE A 133 -9.93 18.18 -15.54
CA ILE A 133 -9.58 17.78 -16.92
C ILE A 133 -8.42 16.79 -16.88
N LYS A 134 -7.39 17.08 -16.08
CA LYS A 134 -6.27 16.13 -15.87
C LYS A 134 -6.71 14.90 -15.10
N ALA A 135 -7.57 15.05 -14.10
CA ALA A 135 -8.10 13.93 -13.34
C ALA A 135 -8.83 12.94 -14.27
N LEU A 136 -9.75 13.45 -15.10
CA LEU A 136 -10.43 12.64 -16.10
C LEU A 136 -9.43 12.03 -17.07
N GLY A 137 -8.49 12.80 -17.61
CA GLY A 137 -7.55 12.28 -18.59
C GLY A 137 -6.62 11.20 -18.03
N TRP A 138 -6.25 11.26 -16.75
CA TRP A 138 -5.54 10.16 -16.09
C TRP A 138 -6.40 8.90 -15.97
N TYR A 139 -7.67 9.01 -15.59
CA TYR A 139 -8.59 7.86 -15.60
C TYR A 139 -8.78 7.30 -17.02
N GLU A 140 -8.95 8.15 -18.03
CA GLU A 140 -9.10 7.69 -19.42
C GLU A 140 -7.83 7.00 -19.93
N SER A 141 -6.64 7.42 -19.47
CA SER A 141 -5.38 6.77 -19.85
C SER A 141 -5.29 5.29 -19.44
N ILE A 142 -6.00 4.89 -18.38
CA ILE A 142 -6.09 3.49 -17.94
C ILE A 142 -6.78 2.64 -19.00
N PHE A 143 -7.92 3.12 -19.53
CA PHE A 143 -8.68 2.42 -20.57
C PHE A 143 -7.95 2.39 -21.93
N LEU A 144 -7.12 3.39 -22.20
CA LEU A 144 -6.32 3.45 -23.43
C LEU A 144 -5.17 2.43 -23.43
N ILE A 145 -4.58 2.17 -22.26
CA ILE A 145 -3.47 1.21 -22.11
C ILE A 145 -4.00 -0.21 -22.06
N GLN A 146 -5.02 -0.42 -21.23
CA GLN A 146 -5.64 -1.72 -21.08
C GLN A 146 -7.15 -1.61 -21.34
N PRO A 147 -7.60 -1.81 -22.58
CA PRO A 147 -9.03 -1.80 -22.90
C PRO A 147 -9.74 -3.10 -22.50
N ASP A 148 -9.00 -4.20 -22.32
CA ASP A 148 -9.56 -5.51 -21.99
C ASP A 148 -9.50 -5.77 -20.47
N PHE A 149 -10.64 -5.59 -19.80
CA PHE A 149 -10.79 -5.81 -18.37
C PHE A 149 -10.54 -7.27 -17.95
N GLU A 150 -10.95 -8.25 -18.77
CA GLU A 150 -10.83 -9.67 -18.43
C GLU A 150 -9.38 -10.18 -18.56
N ALA A 151 -8.53 -9.43 -19.27
CA ALA A 151 -7.11 -9.70 -19.37
C ALA A 151 -6.29 -9.15 -18.18
N LEU A 152 -6.91 -8.40 -17.27
CA LEU A 152 -6.27 -7.86 -16.07
C LEU A 152 -6.25 -8.87 -14.93
N ASP A 153 -5.19 -8.81 -14.11
CA ASP A 153 -5.20 -9.46 -12.81
C ASP A 153 -6.15 -8.76 -11.82
N GLU A 154 -6.42 -9.40 -10.67
CA GLU A 154 -7.38 -8.88 -9.68
C GLU A 154 -7.02 -7.48 -9.17
N THR A 155 -5.72 -7.16 -9.05
CA THR A 155 -5.26 -5.85 -8.55
C THR A 155 -5.57 -4.78 -9.59
N ASP A 156 -5.21 -5.02 -10.85
CA ASP A 156 -5.45 -4.10 -11.94
C ASP A 156 -6.94 -3.95 -12.28
N GLN A 157 -7.75 -5.00 -12.06
CA GLN A 157 -9.22 -4.90 -12.17
C GLN A 157 -9.79 -3.89 -11.17
N SER A 158 -9.28 -3.88 -9.93
CA SER A 158 -9.69 -2.87 -8.94
C SER A 158 -9.32 -1.46 -9.41
N VAL A 159 -8.12 -1.28 -9.99
CA VAL A 159 -7.68 0.01 -10.55
C VAL A 159 -8.60 0.46 -11.68
N PHE A 160 -8.94 -0.46 -12.58
CA PHE A 160 -9.84 -0.22 -13.69
C PHE A 160 -11.23 0.19 -13.22
N GLN A 161 -11.79 -0.49 -12.22
CA GLN A 161 -13.11 -0.17 -11.68
C GLN A 161 -13.14 1.20 -10.98
N ASP A 162 -12.11 1.53 -10.19
CA ASP A 162 -11.94 2.87 -9.62
C ASP A 162 -11.89 3.95 -10.71
N ALA A 163 -11.26 3.64 -11.85
CA ALA A 163 -11.22 4.54 -12.99
C ALA A 163 -12.59 4.72 -13.64
N VAL A 164 -13.39 3.65 -13.77
CA VAL A 164 -14.76 3.71 -14.31
C VAL A 164 -15.61 4.64 -13.46
N ASP A 165 -15.60 4.43 -12.14
CA ASP A 165 -16.43 5.20 -11.21
C ASP A 165 -15.96 6.66 -11.13
N GLY A 166 -14.65 6.88 -11.04
CA GLY A 166 -14.04 8.22 -11.04
C GLY A 166 -14.32 9.00 -12.33
N ALA A 167 -14.09 8.39 -13.50
CA ALA A 167 -14.34 9.02 -14.79
C ALA A 167 -15.83 9.36 -14.96
N LYS A 168 -16.73 8.45 -14.56
CA LYS A 168 -18.18 8.70 -14.59
C LYS A 168 -18.56 9.89 -13.73
N SER A 169 -18.04 9.97 -12.50
CA SER A 169 -18.31 11.10 -11.61
C SER A 169 -17.76 12.43 -12.14
N ILE A 170 -16.60 12.43 -12.80
CA ILE A 170 -16.03 13.69 -13.32
C ILE A 170 -16.73 14.13 -14.61
N LYS A 171 -17.13 13.19 -15.47
CA LYS A 171 -17.83 13.50 -16.74
C LYS A 171 -19.13 14.27 -16.55
N ILE A 172 -19.85 14.07 -15.44
CA ILE A 172 -21.07 14.83 -15.15
C ILE A 172 -20.79 16.29 -14.75
N GLU A 173 -19.56 16.61 -14.33
CA GLU A 173 -19.13 17.97 -13.93
C GLU A 173 -18.48 18.74 -15.09
N LEU A 174 -18.06 18.06 -16.16
CA LEU A 174 -17.31 18.67 -17.26
C LEU A 174 -18.17 18.94 -18.50
N SER A 175 -17.82 20.02 -19.21
CA SER A 175 -18.38 20.30 -20.53
C SER A 175 -17.85 19.31 -21.58
N ALA A 176 -18.59 19.13 -22.68
CA ALA A 176 -18.11 18.31 -23.80
C ALA A 176 -16.76 18.81 -24.37
N LYS A 177 -16.49 20.12 -24.31
CA LYS A 177 -15.20 20.70 -24.71
C LYS A 177 -14.08 20.26 -23.79
N ASP A 178 -14.33 20.24 -22.48
CA ASP A 178 -13.31 19.88 -21.49
C ASP A 178 -13.07 18.38 -21.44
N ILE A 179 -14.11 17.56 -21.67
CA ILE A 179 -13.96 16.11 -21.88
C ILE A 179 -13.04 15.84 -23.09
N ARG A 180 -13.17 16.58 -24.20
CA ARG A 180 -12.24 16.44 -25.34
C ARG A 180 -10.78 16.74 -24.95
N LYS A 181 -10.55 17.81 -24.20
CA LYS A 181 -9.19 18.14 -23.69
C LYS A 181 -8.66 17.05 -22.75
N ALA A 182 -9.53 16.44 -21.95
CA ALA A 182 -9.13 15.34 -21.07
C ALA A 182 -8.68 14.12 -21.90
N MET A 183 -9.37 13.80 -23.00
CA MET A 183 -8.95 12.76 -23.93
C MET A 183 -7.63 13.09 -24.63
N GLU A 184 -7.45 14.34 -25.08
CA GLU A 184 -6.17 14.81 -25.65
C GLU A 184 -5.03 14.66 -24.63
N PHE A 185 -5.28 15.03 -23.37
CA PHE A 185 -4.34 14.83 -22.28
C PHE A 185 -4.05 13.33 -22.06
N ALA A 186 -5.07 12.48 -21.98
CA ALA A 186 -4.91 11.03 -21.80
C ALA A 186 -3.97 10.42 -22.85
N GLN A 187 -4.18 10.77 -24.12
CA GLN A 187 -3.34 10.32 -25.24
C GLN A 187 -1.89 10.80 -25.12
N SER A 188 -1.65 11.98 -24.54
CA SER A 188 -0.29 12.51 -24.33
C SER A 188 0.47 11.82 -23.18
N THR A 189 -0.18 10.92 -22.43
CA THR A 189 0.39 10.19 -21.28
C THR A 189 0.65 8.71 -21.55
N LEU A 190 0.49 8.27 -22.81
CA LEU A 190 0.89 6.96 -23.32
C LEU A 190 2.38 6.99 -23.66
#